data_AF-A0A3M3XEA2-F1
#
_entry.id   AF-A0A3M3XEA2-F1
#
_cell.length_a   1.000
_cell.length_b   1.000
_cell.length_c   1.000
_cell.angle_alpha   90.00
_cell.angle_beta   90.00
_cell.angle_gamma   90.00
#
_symmetry.space_group_name_H-M   'P 1'
#
loop_
_entity.id
_entity.type
_entity.pdbx_description
1 polymer ?
#
loop_
_entity_poly.entity_id
_entity_poly.type
_entity_poly.pdbx_seq_one_letter_code
_entity_poly.pdbx_strand_id
1 'polypeptide(L)' 'MSYSPPSQHDLAVGMLESYIANVIDPDCSPIAVKASANTAILIFRTLGVIDAAEDVHYTERLHRIYERRQGEAL' A
#
# COMPACT_ATOMS: atom_id res chain seq x y z
N MET A 1 32.05 -3.14 2.11
CA MET A 1 30.67 -3.46 1.68
C MET A 1 30.26 -2.42 0.65
N SER A 2 29.99 -2.82 -0.59
CA SER A 2 29.42 -1.92 -1.59
C SER A 2 27.92 -1.81 -1.33
N TYR A 3 27.43 -0.60 -1.07
CA TYR A 3 25.99 -0.34 -0.89
C TYR A 3 25.40 -0.08 -2.27
N SER A 4 24.52 -0.97 -2.74
CA SER A 4 23.69 -0.67 -3.91
C SER A 4 22.43 0.06 -3.44
N PRO A 5 22.03 1.17 -4.09
CA PRO A 5 20.76 1.80 -3.77
C PRO A 5 19.61 0.84 -4.05
N PRO A 6 18.51 0.90 -3.26
CA PRO A 6 17.32 0.08 -3.50
C PRO A 6 16.74 0.37 -4.89
N SER A 7 16.19 -0.64 -5.55
CA SER A 7 15.53 -0.44 -6.83
C SER A 7 14.24 0.38 -6.65
N GLN A 8 13.75 0.99 -7.74
CA GLN A 8 12.46 1.69 -7.70
C GLN A 8 11.31 0.78 -7.26
N HIS A 9 11.40 -0.50 -7.62
CA HIS A 9 10.47 -1.52 -7.20
C HIS A 9 10.54 -1.78 -5.68
N ASP A 10 11.74 -1.95 -5.13
CA ASP A 10 11.92 -2.16 -3.68
C ASP A 10 11.37 -0.98 -2.87
N LEU A 11 11.58 0.24 -3.37
CA LEU A 11 11.02 1.45 -2.77
C LEU A 11 9.49 1.47 -2.83
N ALA A 12 8.91 1.13 -3.98
CA ALA A 12 7.46 1.07 -4.14
C ALA A 12 6.81 0.03 -3.22
N VAL A 13 7.38 -1.18 -3.15
CA VAL A 13 6.95 -2.25 -2.23
C VAL A 13 7.00 -1.75 -0.78
N GLY A 14 8.11 -1.16 -0.35
CA GLY A 14 8.24 -0.62 1.00
C GLY A 14 7.21 0.46 1.34
N MET A 15 6.89 1.33 0.37
CA MET A 15 5.85 2.35 0.53
C MET A 15 4.45 1.72 0.65
N LEU A 16 4.11 0.75 -0.20
CA LEU A 16 2.81 0.06 -0.17
C LEU A 16 2.62 -0.73 1.12
N GLU A 17 3.64 -1.44 1.59
CA GLU A 17 3.61 -2.13 2.89
C GLU A 17 3.40 -1.15 4.05
N SER A 18 4.05 0.02 4.01
CA SER A 18 3.89 1.06 5.03
C SER A 18 2.47 1.63 5.03
N TYR A 19 1.89 1.89 3.86
CA TYR A 19 0.48 2.32 3.77
C TYR A 19 -0.46 1.28 4.37
N ILE A 20 -0.26 0.00 4.04
CA ILE A 20 -1.08 -1.09 4.56
C ILE A 20 -0.96 -1.20 6.09
N ALA A 21 0.24 -1.06 6.64
CA ALA A 21 0.45 -1.05 8.09
C ALA A 21 -0.26 0.15 8.75
N ASN A 22 -0.26 1.32 8.12
CA ASN A 22 -0.93 2.50 8.65
C ASN A 22 -2.46 2.42 8.56
N VAL A 23 -3.03 1.51 7.75
CA VAL A 23 -4.48 1.31 7.74
C VAL A 23 -4.97 0.76 9.07
N ILE A 24 -4.17 0.03 9.84
CA ILE A 24 -4.59 -0.48 11.16
C ILE A 24 -4.22 0.46 12.32
N ASP A 25 -3.44 1.52 12.05
CA ASP A 25 -3.03 2.48 13.07
C ASP A 25 -4.23 3.32 13.55
N PRO A 26 -4.60 3.25 14.84
CA PRO A 26 -5.75 3.98 15.39
C PRO A 26 -5.62 5.50 15.28
N ASP A 27 -4.39 6.04 15.26
CA ASP A 27 -4.14 7.48 15.17
C ASP A 27 -4.23 8.01 13.72
N CYS A 28 -4.27 7.11 12.75
CA CYS A 28 -4.44 7.45 11.33
C CYS A 28 -5.92 7.36 10.89
N SER A 29 -6.34 8.25 10.00
CA SER A 29 -7.65 8.12 9.34
C SER A 29 -7.64 6.95 8.33
N PRO A 30 -8.45 5.90 8.53
CA PRO A 30 -8.42 4.73 7.65
C PRO A 30 -8.88 5.04 6.23
N ILE A 31 -9.80 6.00 6.08
CA ILE A 31 -10.29 6.46 4.77
C ILE A 31 -9.17 7.19 4.02
N ALA A 32 -8.46 8.09 4.71
CA ALA A 32 -7.37 8.85 4.09
C ALA A 32 -6.22 7.91 3.70
N VAL A 33 -5.82 6.99 4.57
CA VAL A 33 -4.74 6.02 4.28
C VAL A 33 -5.12 5.14 3.10
N LYS A 34 -6.36 4.62 3.04
CA LYS A 34 -6.83 3.82 1.89
C LYS A 34 -6.80 4.61 0.59
N ALA A 35 -7.23 5.88 0.60
CA ALA A 35 -7.19 6.72 -0.59
C ALA A 35 -5.75 6.95 -1.07
N SER A 36 -4.83 7.31 -0.15
CA SER A 36 -3.41 7.50 -0.47
C SER A 36 -2.75 6.22 -1.02
N ALA A 37 -3.04 5.07 -0.41
CA ALA A 37 -2.53 3.78 -0.86
C ALA A 37 -3.01 3.44 -2.28
N ASN A 38 -4.30 3.61 -2.58
CA ASN A 38 -4.85 3.40 -3.92
C ASN A 38 -4.22 4.34 -4.97
N THR A 39 -3.99 5.60 -4.61
CA THR A 39 -3.27 6.54 -5.49
C THR A 39 -1.83 6.08 -5.74
N ALA A 40 -1.12 5.59 -4.72
CA ALA A 40 0.23 5.07 -4.89
C ALA A 40 0.27 3.85 -5.81
N ILE A 41 -0.66 2.90 -5.64
CA ILE A 41 -0.79 1.71 -6.51
C ILE A 41 -0.98 2.14 -7.97
N LEU A 42 -1.91 3.06 -8.24
CA LEU A 42 -2.16 3.58 -9.60
C LEU A 42 -0.90 4.21 -10.20
N ILE A 43 -0.18 5.03 -9.43
CA ILE A 43 1.04 5.69 -9.91
C ILE A 43 2.13 4.65 -10.23
N PHE A 44 2.39 3.71 -9.33
CA PHE A 44 3.41 2.68 -9.55
C PHE A 44 3.08 1.78 -10.73
N ARG A 45 1.81 1.42 -10.91
CA ARG A 45 1.35 0.65 -12.07
C ARG A 45 1.54 1.43 -13.36
N THR A 46 1.17 2.71 -13.37
CA THR A 46 1.31 3.61 -14.53
C THR A 46 2.77 3.80 -14.94
N LEU A 47 3.67 3.89 -13.96
CA LEU A 47 5.11 4.03 -14.19
C LEU A 47 5.80 2.70 -14.52
N GLY A 48 5.07 1.57 -14.50
CA GLY A 48 5.63 0.24 -14.74
C GLY A 48 6.55 -0.26 -13.61
N VAL A 49 6.46 0.34 -12.42
CA VAL A 49 7.24 -0.07 -11.24
C VAL A 49 6.67 -1.35 -10.61
N ILE A 50 5.36 -1.53 -10.72
CA ILE A 50 4.66 -2.78 -10.36
C ILE A 50 3.87 -3.33 -11.55
N ASP A 51 3.71 -4.64 -11.58
CA ASP A 51 2.94 -5.32 -12.60
C ASP A 51 1.42 -5.37 -12.30
N ALA A 52 0.64 -6.01 -13.17
CA ALA A 52 -0.81 -6.13 -12.99
C ALA A 52 -1.19 -7.09 -11.85
N ALA A 53 -0.40 -8.13 -11.62
CA ALA A 53 -0.64 -9.09 -10.55
C ALA A 53 -0.38 -8.44 -9.18
N GLU A 54 0.67 -7.62 -9.10
CA GLU A 54 0.99 -6.84 -7.91
C GLU A 54 -0.08 -5.79 -7.61
N ASP A 55 -0.59 -5.08 -8.61
CA ASP A 55 -1.72 -4.14 -8.45
C ASP A 55 -2.92 -4.85 -7.80
N VAL A 56 -3.36 -5.97 -8.37
CA VAL A 56 -4.47 -6.77 -7.81
C VAL A 56 -4.15 -7.21 -6.38
N HIS A 57 -2.95 -7.73 -6.14
CA HIS A 57 -2.52 -8.17 -4.82
C HIS A 57 -2.62 -7.05 -3.77
N TYR A 58 -2.05 -5.88 -4.05
CA TYR A 58 -2.02 -4.77 -3.11
C TYR A 58 -3.40 -4.15 -2.92
N THR A 59 -4.19 -4.01 -3.99
CA THR A 59 -5.56 -3.48 -3.93
C THR A 59 -6.47 -4.38 -3.09
N GLU A 60 -6.43 -5.70 -3.29
CA GLU A 60 -7.23 -6.65 -2.51
C GLU A 60 -6.79 -6.74 -1.05
N ARG A 61 -5.48 -6.70 -0.79
CA ARG A 61 -4.96 -6.74 0.58
C ARG A 61 -5.35 -5.48 1.35
N LEU A 62 -5.21 -4.30 0.73
CA LEU A 62 -5.65 -3.03 1.29
C LEU A 62 -7.15 -3.04 1.60
N HIS A 63 -7.96 -3.55 0.67
CA HIS A 63 -9.41 -3.63 0.84
C HIS A 63 -9.80 -4.49 2.06
N ARG A 64 -9.26 -5.70 2.16
CA ARG A 64 -9.53 -6.62 3.28
C ARG A 64 -9.16 -6.03 4.65
N ILE A 65 -8.02 -5.36 4.73
CA ILE A 65 -7.54 -4.75 5.97
C ILE A 65 -8.41 -3.55 6.37
N TYR A 66 -8.80 -2.73 5.40
CA TYR A 66 -9.73 -1.64 5.64
C TYR A 66 -11.09 -2.13 6.15
N GLU A 67 -11.68 -3.15 5.50
CA GLU A 67 -12.97 -3.71 5.93
C GLU A 67 -12.89 -4.27 7.34
N ARG A 68 -11.80 -4.98 7.67
CA ARG A 68 -11.57 -5.48 9.03
C ARG A 68 -11.56 -4.36 10.06
N ARG A 69 -10.83 -3.27 9.82
CA ARG A 69 -10.78 -2.13 10.74
C ARG A 69 -12.14 -1.45 10.89
N GLN A 70 -12.94 -1.36 9.83
CA GLN A 70 -14.29 -0.82 9.91
C GLN A 70 -15.23 -1.75 10.70
N GLY A 71 -15.06 -3.07 10.59
CA GLY A 71 -15.83 -4.06 11.35
C GLY A 71 -15.47 -4.13 12.83
N GLU A 72 -14.22 -3.80 13.20
CA GLU A 72 -13.76 -3.71 14.62
C GLU A 72 -14.20 -2.39 15.30
N ALA A 73 -14.70 -1.40 14.53
CA ALA A 73 -15.17 -0.11 15.05
C ALA A 73 -16.69 -0.11 15.42
N LEU A 74 -17.35 -1.26 15.32
CA LEU A 74 -18.77 -1.49 15.66
C LEU A 74 -18.89 -2.36 16.91
#